data_AF-A0A508A398-F1
#
_entry.id   AF-A0A508A398-F1
#
_cell.length_a   1.000
_cell.length_b   1.000
_cell.length_c   1.000
_cell.angle_alpha   90.00
_cell.angle_beta   90.00
_cell.angle_gamma   90.00
#
_symmetry.space_group_name_H-M   'P 1'
#
loop_
_entity.id
_entity.type
_entity.pdbx_description
1 polymer ?
#
loop_
_entity_poly.entity_id
_entity_poly.type
_entity_poly.pdbx_seq_one_letter_code
_entity_poly.pdbx_strand_id
1 'polypeptide(L)'
;MMFMTRIPEILREQARNSELIVFVGAGVSRNSSVVLGDDCKVVHPEDWRGLLETIAVNLDLVDGDGKALDPEYGELVDSLSPLDLAEYLSFIAKEHGVDRDIRSWIKRVVEEPEAGTFFEPNEWHDALLNLGEYGPRVTVTTNYDRLLERKFGTDGFAAYNYSAKNLNTILTAKERPIFKLHGSIEDRANRLIISSSDYQWLEHEGRLMLDALRSLLMTRTALFVGYGLGDPDVNHILSSIFTEHRGSVEEPSHFILHEDSPGFVYRKEMLKEWYGVQSLSYEVTKKSDHSQGLEMLRAIGGQ
;
A
#
# COMPACT_ATOMS: atom_id res chain seq x y z
N MET A 1 20.27 4.83 21.24
CA MET A 1 20.98 3.59 21.64
C MET A 1 20.04 2.46 22.08
N MET A 2 18.78 2.71 22.51
CA MET A 2 17.79 1.65 22.82
C MET A 2 17.05 1.03 21.61
N PHE A 3 17.07 1.66 20.42
CA PHE A 3 16.36 1.14 19.24
C PHE A 3 17.15 0.07 18.46
N MET A 4 18.48 0.13 18.46
CA MET A 4 19.32 -0.75 17.66
C MET A 4 19.26 -2.23 18.08
N THR A 5 18.79 -2.54 19.29
CA THR A 5 18.68 -3.91 19.80
C THR A 5 17.40 -4.64 19.37
N ARG A 6 16.49 -4.00 18.63
CA ARG A 6 15.22 -4.61 18.19
C ARG A 6 15.13 -4.96 16.69
N ILE A 7 16.07 -4.52 15.86
CA ILE A 7 16.05 -4.82 14.42
C ILE A 7 16.84 -6.11 14.17
N PRO A 8 16.23 -7.16 13.60
CA PRO A 8 16.92 -8.41 13.30
C PRO A 8 18.07 -8.22 12.31
N GLU A 9 19.20 -8.89 12.56
CA GLU A 9 20.41 -8.72 11.72
C GLU A 9 20.18 -9.12 10.27
N ILE A 10 19.37 -10.17 10.02
CA ILE A 10 19.00 -10.57 8.66
C ILE A 10 18.34 -9.42 7.88
N LEU A 11 17.49 -8.62 8.53
CA LEU A 11 16.84 -7.49 7.87
C LEU A 11 17.84 -6.38 7.52
N ARG A 12 18.79 -6.09 8.42
CA ARG A 12 19.87 -5.13 8.16
C ARG A 12 20.80 -5.58 7.04
N GLU A 13 21.15 -6.86 7.04
CA GLU A 13 22.01 -7.43 5.99
C GLU A 13 21.34 -7.34 4.62
N GLN A 14 20.06 -7.71 4.54
CA GLN A 14 19.28 -7.63 3.31
C GLN A 14 19.11 -6.17 2.83
N ALA A 15 18.91 -5.22 3.75
CA ALA A 15 18.88 -3.79 3.43
C ALA A 15 20.23 -3.31 2.90
N ARG A 16 21.33 -3.58 3.62
CA ARG A 16 22.69 -3.19 3.22
C ARG A 16 23.06 -3.72 1.85
N ASN A 17 22.67 -4.96 1.54
CA ASN A 17 22.94 -5.59 0.25
C ASN A 17 21.97 -5.12 -0.86
N SER A 18 21.02 -4.22 -0.58
CA SER A 18 20.01 -3.75 -1.52
C SER A 18 19.18 -4.89 -2.13
N GLU A 19 18.91 -5.93 -1.34
CA GLU A 19 18.19 -7.16 -1.75
C GLU A 19 16.75 -7.24 -1.20
N LEU A 20 16.32 -6.27 -0.38
CA LEU A 20 14.97 -6.24 0.17
C LEU A 20 13.89 -6.12 -0.90
N ILE A 21 12.81 -6.86 -0.69
CA ILE A 21 11.53 -6.60 -1.33
C ILE A 21 10.71 -5.75 -0.36
N VAL A 22 10.26 -4.58 -0.80
CA VAL A 22 9.52 -3.66 0.06
C VAL A 22 8.10 -3.52 -0.42
N PHE A 23 7.15 -3.78 0.46
CA PHE A 23 5.73 -3.55 0.22
C PHE A 23 5.33 -2.21 0.87
N VAL A 24 4.74 -1.32 0.09
CA VAL A 24 4.38 0.04 0.49
C VAL A 24 2.87 0.23 0.38
N GLY A 25 2.22 0.44 1.52
CA GLY A 25 0.79 0.74 1.62
C GLY A 25 0.48 2.24 1.74
N ALA A 26 -0.81 2.57 1.78
CA ALA A 26 -1.29 3.95 1.73
C ALA A 26 -0.84 4.80 2.93
N GLY A 27 -0.53 4.18 4.05
CA GLY A 27 -0.01 4.84 5.26
C GLY A 27 1.30 5.58 5.02
N VAL A 28 2.12 5.17 4.04
CA VAL A 28 3.31 5.94 3.64
C VAL A 28 2.89 7.24 2.94
N SER A 29 1.97 7.16 1.98
CA SER A 29 1.41 8.32 1.28
C SER A 29 0.65 9.26 2.20
N ARG A 30 -0.02 8.74 3.25
CA ARG A 30 -0.72 9.56 4.26
C ARG A 30 0.16 10.59 4.97
N ASN A 31 1.46 10.38 5.02
CA ASN A 31 2.41 11.33 5.60
C ASN A 31 2.77 12.49 4.65
N SER A 32 2.33 12.44 3.39
CA SER A 32 2.42 13.56 2.47
C SER A 32 1.30 14.56 2.72
N SER A 33 1.51 15.81 2.35
CA SER A 33 0.49 16.84 2.48
C SER A 33 0.65 17.95 1.46
N VAL A 34 -0.44 18.69 1.26
CA VAL A 34 -0.45 19.98 0.56
C VAL A 34 -1.27 20.97 1.36
N VAL A 35 -0.98 22.25 1.16
CA VAL A 35 -1.78 23.35 1.72
C VAL A 35 -2.71 23.86 0.64
N LEU A 36 -4.01 23.83 0.90
CA LEU A 36 -5.05 24.26 -0.04
C LEU A 36 -5.75 25.53 0.45
N GLY A 37 -6.14 26.36 -0.52
CA GLY A 37 -6.89 27.60 -0.32
C GLY A 37 -6.16 28.68 0.49
N ASP A 38 -6.81 29.85 0.59
CA ASP A 38 -6.29 31.00 1.36
C ASP A 38 -6.31 30.74 2.88
N ASP A 39 -7.15 29.81 3.34
CA ASP A 39 -7.28 29.42 4.76
C ASP A 39 -6.16 28.46 5.23
N CYS A 40 -5.16 28.19 4.39
CA CYS A 40 -4.02 27.32 4.69
C CYS A 40 -4.42 25.93 5.22
N LYS A 41 -5.46 25.33 4.64
CA LYS A 41 -5.93 24.01 5.06
C LYS A 41 -4.93 22.94 4.62
N VAL A 42 -4.36 22.21 5.58
CA VAL A 42 -3.50 21.06 5.27
C VAL A 42 -4.37 19.86 4.91
N VAL A 43 -4.11 19.27 3.76
CA VAL A 43 -4.78 18.07 3.25
C VAL A 43 -3.75 16.97 3.03
N HIS A 44 -4.16 15.72 3.21
CA HIS A 44 -3.33 14.52 3.08
C HIS A 44 -3.98 13.55 2.07
N PRO A 45 -3.21 12.69 1.36
CA PRO A 45 -3.77 11.64 0.51
C PRO A 45 -4.70 10.74 1.32
N GLU A 46 -5.84 10.26 0.84
CA GLU A 46 -6.72 9.38 1.64
C GLU A 46 -6.24 7.92 1.72
N ASP A 47 -6.64 7.24 2.79
CA ASP A 47 -6.49 5.79 2.91
C ASP A 47 -7.69 5.06 2.28
N TRP A 48 -7.71 3.73 2.39
CA TRP A 48 -8.79 2.92 1.82
C TRP A 48 -10.19 3.34 2.27
N ARG A 49 -10.33 3.66 3.57
CA ARG A 49 -11.62 4.05 4.13
C ARG A 49 -12.04 5.41 3.58
N GLY A 50 -11.15 6.41 3.63
CA GLY A 50 -11.42 7.74 3.10
C GLY A 50 -11.72 7.73 1.59
N LEU A 51 -11.11 6.81 0.85
CA LEU A 51 -11.38 6.59 -0.57
C LEU A 51 -12.82 6.10 -0.79
N LEU A 52 -13.28 5.07 -0.07
CA LEU A 52 -14.65 4.57 -0.20
C LEU A 52 -15.69 5.61 0.24
N GLU A 53 -15.41 6.32 1.34
CA GLU A 53 -16.24 7.44 1.80
C GLU A 53 -16.35 8.53 0.72
N THR A 54 -15.24 8.85 0.04
CA THR A 54 -15.25 9.81 -1.08
C THR A 54 -16.12 9.35 -2.24
N ILE A 55 -16.05 8.07 -2.62
CA ILE A 55 -16.91 7.53 -3.68
C ILE A 55 -18.37 7.62 -3.26
N ALA A 56 -18.70 7.25 -2.01
CA ALA A 56 -20.06 7.33 -1.49
C ALA A 56 -20.61 8.78 -1.49
N VAL A 57 -19.78 9.77 -1.10
CA VAL A 57 -20.15 11.20 -1.18
C VAL A 57 -20.45 11.61 -2.63
N ASN A 58 -19.61 11.23 -3.59
CA ASN A 58 -19.82 11.59 -5.00
C ASN A 58 -21.00 10.86 -5.66
N LEU A 59 -21.50 9.80 -5.03
CA LEU A 59 -22.71 9.07 -5.44
C LEU A 59 -23.98 9.55 -4.70
N ASP A 60 -23.88 10.61 -3.90
CA ASP A 60 -24.97 11.15 -3.06
C ASP A 60 -25.54 10.14 -2.04
N LEU A 61 -24.76 9.13 -1.64
CA LEU A 61 -25.17 8.11 -0.65
C LEU A 61 -24.95 8.59 0.79
N VAL A 62 -23.99 9.50 0.99
CA VAL A 62 -23.70 10.17 2.27
C VAL A 62 -23.55 11.67 2.05
N ASP A 63 -23.77 12.47 3.09
CA ASP A 63 -23.46 13.91 3.05
C ASP A 63 -21.95 14.18 3.21
N GLY A 64 -21.57 15.45 3.11
CA GLY A 64 -20.17 15.87 3.27
C GLY A 64 -19.58 15.62 4.66
N ASP A 65 -20.41 15.30 5.65
CA ASP A 65 -20.01 14.94 7.01
C ASP A 65 -19.97 13.41 7.21
N GLY A 66 -20.23 12.62 6.15
CA GLY A 66 -20.21 11.16 6.16
C GLY A 66 -21.49 10.51 6.71
N LYS A 67 -22.57 11.26 6.89
CA LYS A 67 -23.85 10.73 7.36
C LYS A 67 -24.64 10.15 6.19
N ALA A 68 -25.15 8.93 6.35
CA ALA A 68 -25.98 8.26 5.36
C ALA A 68 -27.20 9.11 4.96
N LEU A 69 -27.30 9.39 3.67
CA LEU A 69 -28.48 9.96 3.00
C LEU A 69 -29.37 8.84 2.46
N ASP A 70 -28.75 7.75 2.00
CA ASP A 70 -29.41 6.54 1.57
C ASP A 70 -29.53 5.52 2.72
N PRO A 71 -30.75 5.07 3.08
CA PRO A 71 -30.95 4.11 4.16
C PRO A 71 -30.34 2.72 3.90
N GLU A 72 -30.34 2.26 2.64
CA GLU A 72 -29.79 0.95 2.27
C GLU A 72 -28.26 0.96 2.40
N TYR A 73 -27.61 2.03 1.93
CA TYR A 73 -26.17 2.24 2.17
C TYR A 73 -25.84 2.25 3.66
N GLY A 74 -26.65 2.94 4.47
CA GLY A 74 -26.46 3.01 5.92
C GLY A 74 -26.50 1.64 6.63
N GLU A 75 -27.30 0.70 6.15
CA GLU A 75 -27.30 -0.69 6.66
C GLU A 75 -26.13 -1.53 6.12
N LEU A 76 -25.76 -1.31 4.86
CA LEU A 76 -24.71 -2.07 4.19
C LEU A 76 -23.30 -1.70 4.65
N VAL A 77 -23.02 -0.42 4.90
CA VAL A 77 -21.68 0.06 5.26
C VAL A 77 -21.14 -0.59 6.54
N ASP A 78 -22.02 -0.92 7.49
CA ASP A 78 -21.66 -1.56 8.76
C ASP A 78 -21.57 -3.10 8.66
N SER A 79 -22.18 -3.70 7.62
CA SER A 79 -22.30 -5.15 7.47
C SER A 79 -21.36 -5.75 6.42
N LEU A 80 -20.94 -4.95 5.44
CA LEU A 80 -20.07 -5.40 4.34
C LEU A 80 -18.58 -5.30 4.70
N SER A 81 -17.78 -6.18 4.09
CA SER A 81 -16.34 -5.99 4.07
C SER A 81 -15.97 -4.76 3.22
N PRO A 82 -14.79 -4.14 3.41
CA PRO A 82 -14.37 -3.01 2.58
C PRO A 82 -14.36 -3.31 1.07
N LEU A 83 -14.05 -4.56 0.68
CA LEU A 83 -14.04 -4.96 -0.73
C LEU A 83 -15.44 -5.15 -1.31
N ASP A 84 -16.38 -5.64 -0.51
CA ASP A 84 -17.78 -5.78 -0.93
C ASP A 84 -18.50 -4.43 -0.93
N LEU A 85 -18.15 -3.53 -0.02
CA LEU A 85 -18.59 -2.14 -0.07
C LEU A 85 -18.10 -1.45 -1.34
N ALA A 86 -16.84 -1.66 -1.72
CA ALA A 86 -16.30 -1.16 -2.99
C ALA A 86 -17.04 -1.75 -4.21
N GLU A 87 -17.44 -3.02 -4.16
CA GLU A 87 -18.27 -3.66 -5.21
C GLU A 87 -19.65 -2.99 -5.29
N TYR A 88 -20.31 -2.78 -4.16
CA TYR A 88 -21.59 -2.08 -4.09
C TYR A 88 -21.49 -0.65 -4.65
N LEU A 89 -20.49 0.12 -4.22
CA LEU A 89 -20.27 1.47 -4.73
C LEU A 89 -20.01 1.48 -6.24
N SER A 90 -19.23 0.51 -6.73
CA SER A 90 -18.98 0.35 -8.17
C SER A 90 -20.23 -0.05 -8.95
N PHE A 91 -21.13 -0.82 -8.34
CA PHE A 91 -22.43 -1.17 -8.91
C PHE A 91 -23.33 0.08 -9.02
N ILE A 92 -23.48 0.85 -7.94
CA ILE A 92 -24.28 2.09 -7.94
C ILE A 92 -23.74 3.10 -8.96
N ALA A 93 -22.42 3.27 -9.04
CA ALA A 93 -21.81 4.15 -10.04
C ALA A 93 -22.13 3.74 -11.49
N LYS A 94 -22.20 2.43 -11.77
CA LYS A 94 -22.62 1.92 -13.09
C LYS A 94 -24.09 2.18 -13.38
N GLU A 95 -24.97 1.96 -12.40
CA GLU A 95 -26.41 2.26 -12.53
C GLU A 95 -26.65 3.76 -12.80
N HIS A 96 -25.87 4.63 -12.16
CA HIS A 96 -25.91 6.07 -12.38
C HIS A 96 -25.18 6.53 -13.67
N GLY A 97 -24.47 5.63 -14.35
CA GLY A 97 -23.72 5.94 -15.58
C GLY A 97 -22.46 6.79 -15.36
N VAL A 98 -21.90 6.78 -14.15
CA VAL A 98 -20.73 7.59 -13.71
C VAL A 98 -19.53 6.72 -13.30
N ASP A 99 -19.52 5.44 -13.66
CA ASP A 99 -18.44 4.48 -13.34
C ASP A 99 -17.06 4.95 -13.80
N ARG A 100 -16.99 5.70 -14.90
CA ARG A 100 -15.75 6.28 -15.43
C ARG A 100 -15.17 7.37 -14.54
N ASP A 101 -16.00 8.01 -13.72
CA ASP A 101 -15.60 9.12 -12.87
C ASP A 101 -14.94 8.65 -11.57
N ILE A 102 -15.14 7.38 -11.16
CA ILE A 102 -14.49 6.78 -9.97
C ILE A 102 -12.99 7.04 -9.98
N ARG A 103 -12.32 6.80 -11.12
CA ARG A 103 -10.88 7.05 -11.25
C ARG A 103 -10.53 8.52 -10.98
N SER A 104 -11.33 9.45 -11.47
CA SER A 104 -11.11 10.88 -11.23
C SER A 104 -11.34 11.26 -9.77
N TRP A 105 -12.30 10.63 -9.10
CA TRP A 105 -12.57 10.83 -7.68
C TRP A 105 -11.43 10.31 -6.82
N ILE A 106 -10.94 9.10 -7.11
CA ILE A 106 -9.74 8.54 -6.46
C ILE A 106 -8.54 9.46 -6.70
N LYS A 107 -8.35 9.96 -7.93
CA LYS A 107 -7.24 10.87 -8.25
C LYS A 107 -7.21 12.10 -7.35
N ARG A 108 -8.38 12.71 -7.11
CA ARG A 108 -8.48 13.90 -6.25
C ARG A 108 -8.01 13.60 -4.83
N VAL A 109 -8.33 12.42 -4.30
CA VAL A 109 -8.00 12.13 -2.90
C VAL A 109 -6.63 11.53 -2.69
N VAL A 110 -5.96 10.98 -3.71
CA VAL A 110 -4.65 10.33 -3.53
C VAL A 110 -3.48 11.04 -4.23
N GLU A 111 -3.73 11.84 -5.26
CA GLU A 111 -2.66 12.40 -6.12
C GLU A 111 -2.77 13.92 -6.29
N GLU A 112 -3.94 14.41 -6.70
CA GLU A 112 -4.14 15.79 -7.18
C GLU A 112 -5.43 16.38 -6.59
N PRO A 113 -5.42 16.85 -5.32
CA PRO A 113 -6.62 17.34 -4.64
C PRO A 113 -7.25 18.59 -5.25
N GLU A 114 -6.45 19.43 -5.88
CA GLU A 114 -6.91 20.55 -6.71
C GLU A 114 -6.15 20.53 -8.04
N ALA A 115 -6.78 21.00 -9.11
CA ALA A 115 -6.18 20.97 -10.44
C ALA A 115 -4.82 21.71 -10.46
N GLY A 116 -3.76 20.98 -10.80
CA GLY A 116 -2.38 21.48 -10.80
C GLY A 116 -1.66 21.42 -9.45
N THR A 117 -2.33 21.00 -8.37
CA THR A 117 -1.75 20.85 -7.04
C THR A 117 -1.61 19.38 -6.71
N PHE A 118 -0.38 18.88 -6.60
CA PHE A 118 -0.07 17.48 -6.36
C PHE A 118 0.50 17.28 -4.96
N PHE A 119 0.15 16.17 -4.30
CA PHE A 119 0.86 15.75 -3.09
C PHE A 119 2.34 15.50 -3.41
N GLU A 120 3.27 15.83 -2.53
CA GLU A 120 4.69 15.57 -2.76
C GLU A 120 5.20 14.40 -1.92
N PRO A 121 6.25 13.67 -2.37
CA PRO A 121 6.89 12.65 -1.55
C PRO A 121 7.37 13.22 -0.21
N ASN A 122 7.39 12.35 0.81
CA ASN A 122 7.71 12.72 2.20
C ASN A 122 8.90 11.91 2.73
N GLU A 123 9.29 12.15 3.99
CA GLU A 123 10.45 11.53 4.64
C GLU A 123 10.41 9.98 4.68
N TRP A 124 9.23 9.37 4.63
CA TRP A 124 9.12 7.91 4.51
C TRP A 124 9.55 7.43 3.14
N HIS A 125 9.19 8.14 2.07
CA HIS A 125 9.65 7.81 0.73
C HIS A 125 11.18 7.94 0.63
N ASP A 126 11.75 8.95 1.29
CA ASP A 126 13.21 9.09 1.42
C ASP A 126 13.83 7.89 2.16
N ALA A 127 13.26 7.52 3.31
CA ALA A 127 13.77 6.42 4.12
C ALA A 127 13.69 5.07 3.37
N LEU A 128 12.62 4.84 2.60
CA LEU A 128 12.45 3.64 1.76
C LEU A 128 13.47 3.59 0.63
N LEU A 129 13.72 4.70 -0.07
CA LEU A 129 14.73 4.77 -1.14
C LEU A 129 16.13 4.49 -0.59
N ASN A 130 16.40 4.93 0.64
CA ASN A 130 17.69 4.76 1.32
C ASN A 130 17.80 3.45 2.11
N LEU A 131 17.01 2.42 1.78
CA LEU A 131 17.18 1.05 2.28
C LEU A 131 18.32 0.34 1.55
N GLY A 132 19.56 0.73 1.87
CA GLY A 132 20.77 0.27 1.19
C GLY A 132 21.29 1.29 0.17
N GLU A 133 22.47 1.01 -0.39
CA GLU A 133 23.16 1.91 -1.34
C GLU A 133 22.32 2.20 -2.60
N TYR A 134 21.57 1.22 -3.08
CA TYR A 134 20.77 1.32 -4.31
C TYR A 134 19.26 1.24 -4.03
N GLY A 135 18.86 1.35 -2.76
CA GLY A 135 17.49 1.11 -2.32
C GLY A 135 17.03 -0.34 -2.46
N PRO A 136 15.71 -0.60 -2.34
CA PRO A 136 15.17 -1.95 -2.37
C PRO A 136 15.35 -2.61 -3.75
N ARG A 137 15.46 -3.94 -3.77
CA ARG A 137 15.56 -4.73 -5.01
C ARG A 137 14.30 -4.64 -5.84
N VAL A 138 13.17 -4.73 -5.16
CA VAL A 138 11.82 -4.62 -5.73
C VAL A 138 10.98 -3.81 -4.76
N THR A 139 10.26 -2.84 -5.29
CA THR A 139 9.20 -2.15 -4.57
C THR A 139 7.86 -2.66 -5.07
N VAL A 140 6.96 -3.02 -4.17
CA VAL A 140 5.59 -3.42 -4.46
C VAL A 140 4.67 -2.45 -3.75
N THR A 141 3.61 -2.01 -4.40
CA THR A 141 2.64 -1.11 -3.78
C THR A 141 1.23 -1.40 -4.29
N THR A 142 0.27 -1.15 -3.41
CA THR A 142 -1.16 -1.11 -3.73
C THR A 142 -1.67 0.32 -3.87
N ASN A 143 -0.80 1.32 -3.74
CA ASN A 143 -1.14 2.72 -3.83
C ASN A 143 -1.35 3.13 -5.30
N TYR A 144 -2.38 3.96 -5.52
CA TYR A 144 -2.72 4.47 -6.86
C TYR A 144 -1.91 5.72 -7.25
N ASP A 145 -1.49 6.51 -6.25
CA ASP A 145 -0.68 7.74 -6.38
C ASP A 145 0.68 7.48 -7.02
N ARG A 146 1.39 8.52 -7.48
CA ARG A 146 2.71 8.41 -8.12
C ARG A 146 3.85 8.91 -7.24
N LEU A 147 3.68 8.92 -5.92
CA LEU A 147 4.68 9.47 -5.00
C LEU A 147 5.97 8.62 -5.00
N LEU A 148 5.84 7.29 -5.05
CA LEU A 148 6.99 6.40 -5.22
C LEU A 148 7.71 6.67 -6.54
N GLU A 149 6.99 6.77 -7.66
CA GLU A 149 7.61 7.07 -8.96
C GLU A 149 8.33 8.41 -8.98
N ARG A 150 7.73 9.45 -8.37
CA ARG A 150 8.34 10.77 -8.28
C ARG A 150 9.59 10.78 -7.40
N LYS A 151 9.61 9.98 -6.34
CA LYS A 151 10.78 9.88 -5.46
C LYS A 151 11.89 8.97 -6.01
N PHE A 152 11.53 7.82 -6.57
CA PHE A 152 12.48 6.76 -6.92
C PHE A 152 12.91 6.83 -8.40
N GLY A 153 12.08 7.42 -9.28
CA GLY A 153 12.30 7.39 -10.72
C GLY A 153 13.59 8.07 -11.18
N THR A 154 14.11 9.02 -10.40
CA THR A 154 15.40 9.68 -10.65
C THR A 154 16.61 8.81 -10.29
N ASP A 155 16.39 7.72 -9.55
CA ASP A 155 17.41 6.88 -8.93
C ASP A 155 17.46 5.48 -9.55
N GLY A 156 17.02 5.37 -10.81
CA GLY A 156 17.08 4.12 -11.57
C GLY A 156 15.96 3.15 -11.24
N PHE A 157 14.78 3.64 -10.87
CA PHE A 157 13.58 2.82 -10.72
C PHE A 157 12.56 3.08 -11.83
N ALA A 158 11.78 2.06 -12.17
CA ALA A 158 10.71 2.16 -13.15
C ALA A 158 9.44 1.46 -12.64
N ALA A 159 8.29 2.10 -12.85
CA ALA A 159 7.01 1.56 -12.43
C ALA A 159 6.36 0.70 -13.51
N TYR A 160 5.78 -0.42 -13.05
CA TYR A 160 5.09 -1.39 -13.88
C TYR A 160 3.77 -1.76 -13.19
N ASN A 161 2.70 -1.84 -13.97
CA ASN A 161 1.43 -2.39 -13.48
C ASN A 161 1.48 -3.94 -13.46
N TYR A 162 0.42 -4.54 -12.92
CA TYR A 162 0.23 -5.99 -12.81
C TYR A 162 0.14 -6.75 -14.14
N SER A 163 0.15 -6.09 -15.31
CA SER A 163 0.03 -6.77 -16.61
C SER A 163 1.21 -7.68 -16.88
N ALA A 164 0.93 -8.94 -17.25
CA ALA A 164 1.93 -9.91 -17.66
C ALA A 164 2.80 -9.45 -18.85
N LYS A 165 2.33 -8.51 -19.67
CA LYS A 165 3.10 -7.91 -20.78
C LYS A 165 4.38 -7.24 -20.29
N ASN A 166 4.40 -6.78 -19.04
CA ASN A 166 5.56 -6.12 -18.46
C ASN A 166 6.65 -7.12 -18.05
N LEU A 167 6.32 -8.42 -17.86
CA LEU A 167 7.23 -9.37 -17.20
C LEU A 167 8.58 -9.49 -17.92
N ASN A 168 8.58 -9.59 -19.25
CA ASN A 168 9.83 -9.67 -20.02
C ASN A 168 10.64 -8.37 -19.91
N THR A 169 9.98 -7.21 -19.98
CA THR A 169 10.62 -5.91 -19.79
C THR A 169 11.24 -5.82 -18.40
N ILE A 170 10.51 -6.22 -17.36
CA ILE A 170 10.99 -6.23 -15.98
C ILE A 170 12.23 -7.13 -15.81
N LEU A 171 12.19 -8.34 -16.36
CA LEU A 171 13.30 -9.30 -16.23
C LEU A 171 14.57 -8.85 -16.97
N THR A 172 14.45 -7.96 -17.94
CA THR A 172 15.56 -7.45 -18.75
C THR A 172 15.92 -6.00 -18.46
N ALA A 173 15.13 -5.31 -17.62
CA ALA A 173 15.34 -3.93 -17.23
C ALA A 173 16.64 -3.76 -16.46
N LYS A 174 17.28 -2.60 -16.65
CA LYS A 174 18.40 -2.18 -15.79
C LYS A 174 17.89 -1.51 -14.53
N GLU A 175 16.71 -0.93 -14.62
CA GLU A 175 16.00 -0.25 -13.55
C GLU A 175 15.43 -1.23 -12.53
N ARG A 176 15.41 -0.82 -11.27
CA ARG A 176 14.73 -1.55 -10.19
C ARG A 176 13.21 -1.37 -10.31
N PRO A 177 12.41 -2.44 -10.28
CA PRO A 177 10.99 -2.34 -10.55
C PRO A 177 10.17 -1.84 -9.34
N ILE A 178 9.19 -0.98 -9.63
CA ILE A 178 8.07 -0.63 -8.74
C ILE A 178 6.81 -1.30 -9.28
N PHE A 179 6.34 -2.37 -8.64
CA PHE A 179 5.14 -3.10 -9.02
C PHE A 179 3.89 -2.50 -8.38
N LYS A 180 3.00 -1.97 -9.21
CA LYS A 180 1.72 -1.38 -8.79
C LYS A 180 0.60 -2.39 -8.98
N LEU A 181 0.31 -3.15 -7.93
CA LEU A 181 -0.63 -4.28 -7.98
C LEU A 181 -2.06 -3.83 -8.27
N HIS A 182 -2.44 -2.62 -7.82
CA HIS A 182 -3.79 -2.09 -8.04
C HIS A 182 -3.89 -1.14 -9.25
N GLY A 183 -2.83 -1.07 -10.04
CA GLY A 183 -2.71 -0.11 -11.14
C GLY A 183 -2.26 1.27 -10.66
N SER A 184 -2.31 2.24 -11.57
CA SER A 184 -1.93 3.63 -11.30
C SER A 184 -3.00 4.58 -11.79
N ILE A 185 -3.18 5.69 -11.09
CA ILE A 185 -4.19 6.69 -11.44
C ILE A 185 -3.98 7.31 -12.82
N GLU A 186 -2.74 7.41 -13.27
CA GLU A 186 -2.36 7.94 -14.58
C GLU A 186 -2.43 6.89 -15.71
N ASP A 187 -2.44 5.60 -15.35
CA ASP A 187 -2.57 4.51 -16.33
C ASP A 187 -4.03 4.27 -16.70
N ARG A 188 -4.50 5.00 -17.72
CA ARG A 188 -5.86 4.87 -18.26
C ARG A 188 -6.08 3.64 -19.13
N ALA A 189 -5.00 2.96 -19.53
CA ALA A 189 -5.10 1.78 -20.40
C ALA A 189 -5.44 0.51 -19.60
N ASN A 190 -5.12 0.49 -18.31
CA ASN A 190 -5.35 -0.64 -17.43
C ASN A 190 -6.40 -0.33 -16.36
N ARG A 191 -7.04 -1.38 -15.84
CA ARG A 191 -8.07 -1.29 -14.80
C ARG A 191 -7.46 -0.92 -13.44
N LEU A 192 -8.17 -0.14 -12.62
CA LEU A 192 -7.84 -0.01 -11.20
C LEU A 192 -8.44 -1.17 -10.44
N ILE A 193 -7.70 -1.74 -9.50
CA ILE A 193 -8.21 -2.82 -8.64
C ILE A 193 -8.78 -2.17 -7.40
N ILE A 194 -10.11 -2.21 -7.22
CA ILE A 194 -10.76 -1.64 -6.03
C ILE A 194 -11.77 -2.59 -5.38
N SER A 195 -12.58 -3.30 -6.16
CA SER A 195 -13.67 -4.10 -5.63
C SER A 195 -13.34 -5.60 -5.48
N SER A 196 -14.19 -6.36 -4.78
CA SER A 196 -14.01 -7.80 -4.65
C SER A 196 -13.94 -8.53 -6.00
N SER A 197 -14.70 -8.09 -7.03
CA SER A 197 -14.58 -8.65 -8.38
C SER A 197 -13.29 -8.23 -9.10
N ASP A 198 -12.78 -7.02 -8.87
CA ASP A 198 -11.48 -6.61 -9.43
C ASP A 198 -10.32 -7.44 -8.86
N TYR A 199 -10.38 -7.75 -7.57
CA TYR A 199 -9.41 -8.63 -6.91
C TYR A 199 -9.40 -10.04 -7.51
N GLN A 200 -10.58 -10.62 -7.76
CA GLN A 200 -10.69 -11.90 -8.47
C GLN A 200 -10.14 -11.82 -9.90
N TRP A 201 -10.38 -10.69 -10.57
CA TRP A 201 -9.84 -10.44 -11.90
C TRP A 201 -8.31 -10.32 -11.88
N LEU A 202 -7.73 -9.67 -10.87
CA LEU A 202 -6.28 -9.54 -10.68
C LEU A 202 -5.62 -10.92 -10.48
N GLU A 203 -6.23 -11.81 -9.70
CA GLU A 203 -5.73 -13.18 -9.53
C GLU A 203 -5.69 -13.97 -10.85
N HIS A 204 -6.52 -13.62 -11.83
CA HIS A 204 -6.50 -14.24 -13.16
C HIS A 204 -5.51 -13.56 -14.11
N GLU A 205 -5.68 -12.25 -14.34
CA GLU A 205 -4.92 -11.50 -15.35
C GLU A 205 -3.50 -11.13 -14.88
N GLY A 206 -3.35 -10.87 -13.58
CA GLY A 206 -2.07 -10.59 -12.92
C GLY A 206 -1.31 -11.84 -12.48
N ARG A 207 -1.86 -13.04 -12.71
CA ARG A 207 -1.33 -14.31 -12.18
C ARG A 207 0.16 -14.49 -12.37
N LEU A 208 0.67 -14.25 -13.59
CA LEU A 208 2.10 -14.43 -13.90
C LEU A 208 2.99 -13.48 -13.09
N MET A 209 2.54 -12.25 -12.86
CA MET A 209 3.26 -11.27 -12.04
C MET A 209 3.21 -11.67 -10.55
N LEU A 210 2.07 -12.14 -10.07
CA LEU A 210 1.91 -12.65 -8.71
C LEU A 210 2.77 -13.89 -8.47
N ASP A 211 2.84 -14.82 -9.42
CA ASP A 211 3.69 -16.02 -9.36
C ASP A 211 5.20 -15.67 -9.35
N ALA A 212 5.60 -14.68 -10.14
CA ALA A 212 6.97 -14.17 -10.10
C ALA A 212 7.30 -13.53 -8.74
N LEU A 213 6.37 -12.76 -8.18
CA LEU A 213 6.53 -12.15 -6.86
C LEU A 213 6.59 -13.20 -5.74
N ARG A 214 5.71 -14.21 -5.78
CA ARG A 214 5.75 -15.40 -4.89
C ARG A 214 7.13 -16.05 -4.91
N SER A 215 7.64 -16.34 -6.12
CA SER A 215 8.96 -16.97 -6.30
C SER A 215 10.10 -16.12 -5.74
N LEU A 216 10.03 -14.79 -5.88
CA LEU A 216 11.01 -13.88 -5.29
C LEU A 216 10.98 -13.93 -3.77
N LEU A 217 9.79 -13.98 -3.17
CA LEU A 217 9.61 -13.95 -1.72
C LEU A 217 10.05 -15.24 -1.03
N MET A 218 10.02 -16.38 -1.73
CA MET A 218 10.63 -17.62 -1.23
C MET A 218 12.16 -17.52 -1.03
N THR A 219 12.81 -16.54 -1.65
CA THR A 219 14.29 -16.40 -1.64
C THR A 219 14.79 -15.10 -1.02
N ARG A 220 13.89 -14.16 -0.70
CA ARG A 220 14.24 -12.81 -0.26
C ARG A 220 13.37 -12.35 0.89
N THR A 221 13.95 -11.54 1.76
CA THR A 221 13.23 -10.91 2.86
C THR A 221 12.32 -9.80 2.34
N ALA A 222 11.09 -9.80 2.84
CA ALA A 222 10.12 -8.75 2.58
C ALA A 222 10.00 -7.81 3.77
N LEU A 223 9.81 -6.53 3.51
CA LEU A 223 9.46 -5.52 4.51
C LEU A 223 8.17 -4.80 4.12
N PHE A 224 7.12 -4.96 4.91
CA PHE A 224 5.83 -4.27 4.75
C PHE A 224 5.83 -2.97 5.56
N VAL A 225 5.50 -1.85 4.91
CA VAL A 225 5.48 -0.51 5.51
C VAL A 225 4.22 0.25 5.10
N GLY A 226 3.58 0.91 6.07
CA GLY A 226 2.44 1.79 5.82
C GLY A 226 1.13 1.07 5.52
N TYR A 227 0.96 -0.16 5.97
CA TYR A 227 -0.32 -0.84 5.89
C TYR A 227 -1.09 -0.77 7.21
N GLY A 228 -2.40 -0.49 7.14
CA GLY A 228 -3.28 -0.47 8.30
C GLY A 228 -3.85 -1.85 8.65
N LEU A 229 -4.34 -2.01 9.88
CA LEU A 229 -5.03 -3.22 10.34
C LEU A 229 -6.31 -3.56 9.56
N GLY A 230 -7.02 -2.53 9.12
CA GLY A 230 -8.26 -2.64 8.34
C GLY A 230 -8.02 -2.70 6.83
N ASP A 231 -6.77 -2.70 6.40
CA ASP A 231 -6.40 -2.70 4.99
C ASP A 231 -6.67 -4.11 4.41
N PRO A 232 -7.62 -4.25 3.46
CA PRO A 232 -7.88 -5.54 2.83
C PRO A 232 -6.66 -6.05 2.05
N ASP A 233 -5.78 -5.14 1.62
CA ASP A 233 -4.63 -5.42 0.77
C ASP A 233 -3.63 -6.32 1.49
N VAL A 234 -3.31 -6.06 2.76
CA VAL A 234 -2.34 -6.89 3.51
C VAL A 234 -2.82 -8.32 3.59
N ASN A 235 -4.07 -8.53 4.00
CA ASN A 235 -4.59 -9.88 4.18
C ASN A 235 -4.66 -10.60 2.84
N HIS A 236 -5.06 -9.92 1.77
CA HIS A 236 -5.09 -10.49 0.43
C HIS A 236 -3.68 -10.83 -0.06
N ILE A 237 -2.75 -9.87 -0.06
CA ILE A 237 -1.35 -10.08 -0.45
C ILE A 237 -0.74 -11.22 0.38
N LEU A 238 -0.92 -11.23 1.71
CA LEU A 238 -0.34 -12.26 2.56
C LEU A 238 -0.94 -13.64 2.29
N SER A 239 -2.27 -13.74 2.16
CA SER A 239 -2.94 -15.02 1.88
C SER A 239 -2.68 -15.53 0.47
N SER A 240 -2.64 -14.64 -0.52
CA SER A 240 -2.34 -14.96 -1.91
C SER A 240 -0.88 -15.32 -2.11
N ILE A 241 0.06 -14.74 -1.36
CA ILE A 241 1.49 -14.91 -1.61
C ILE A 241 2.16 -15.95 -0.69
N PHE A 242 1.78 -16.02 0.59
CA PHE A 242 2.46 -16.85 1.60
C PHE A 242 1.70 -18.13 1.97
N THR A 243 0.73 -18.56 1.16
CA THR A 243 0.01 -19.80 1.39
C THR A 243 1.01 -20.99 1.39
N GLU A 244 1.19 -21.63 2.55
CA GLU A 244 1.97 -22.86 2.80
C GLU A 244 3.44 -22.74 3.27
N HIS A 245 3.68 -22.00 4.35
CA HIS A 245 4.97 -22.01 5.06
C HIS A 245 4.88 -22.71 6.43
N ARG A 246 4.26 -23.89 6.48
CA ARG A 246 4.26 -24.74 7.69
C ARG A 246 5.61 -25.46 7.83
N GLY A 247 6.62 -24.74 8.32
CA GLY A 247 7.81 -25.29 8.96
C GLY A 247 8.70 -26.20 8.10
N SER A 248 8.68 -26.06 6.77
CA SER A 248 9.42 -26.94 5.85
C SER A 248 10.70 -26.33 5.29
N VAL A 249 10.89 -25.02 5.46
CA VAL A 249 12.05 -24.29 4.93
C VAL A 249 12.63 -23.47 6.07
N GLU A 250 13.96 -23.43 6.21
CA GLU A 250 14.63 -22.39 7.01
C GLU A 250 14.41 -21.07 6.24
N GLU A 251 13.27 -20.43 6.47
CA GLU A 251 12.72 -19.39 5.59
C GLU A 251 13.41 -18.02 5.71
N PRO A 252 13.42 -17.22 4.62
CA PRO A 252 13.62 -15.79 4.72
C PRO A 252 12.62 -15.20 5.73
N SER A 253 13.10 -14.57 6.79
CA SER A 253 12.22 -13.90 7.75
C SER A 253 11.62 -12.67 7.06
N HIS A 254 10.29 -12.61 6.92
CA HIS A 254 9.57 -11.42 6.45
C HIS A 254 9.24 -10.52 7.63
N PHE A 255 9.08 -9.23 7.39
CA PHE A 255 8.87 -8.24 8.44
C PHE A 255 7.77 -7.25 8.10
N ILE A 256 7.00 -6.84 9.10
CA ILE A 256 6.05 -5.72 8.99
C ILE A 256 6.38 -4.66 10.02
N LEU A 257 6.60 -3.43 9.57
CA LEU A 257 6.79 -2.26 10.42
C LEU A 257 5.43 -1.65 10.74
N HIS A 258 5.00 -1.74 11.99
CA HIS A 258 3.65 -1.34 12.38
C HIS A 258 3.61 -0.84 13.83
N GLU A 259 2.75 0.13 14.12
CA GLU A 259 2.56 0.65 15.47
C GLU A 259 2.04 -0.42 16.44
N ASP A 260 2.41 -0.30 17.71
CA ASP A 260 1.82 -1.09 18.77
C ASP A 260 0.41 -0.57 19.12
N SER A 261 -0.60 -1.41 18.85
CA SER A 261 -1.99 -1.11 19.19
C SER A 261 -2.74 -2.37 19.65
N PRO A 262 -3.78 -2.24 20.50
CA PRO A 262 -4.57 -3.40 20.95
C PRO A 262 -5.11 -4.26 19.80
N GLY A 263 -5.50 -3.62 18.69
CA GLY A 263 -6.00 -4.30 17.48
C GLY A 263 -4.92 -5.06 16.71
N PHE A 264 -3.64 -4.78 16.96
CA PHE A 264 -2.52 -5.46 16.30
C PHE A 264 -1.90 -6.57 17.14
N VAL A 265 -2.01 -6.52 18.48
CA VAL A 265 -1.40 -7.49 19.39
C VAL A 265 -1.71 -8.94 18.99
N TYR A 266 -2.98 -9.29 18.78
CA TYR A 266 -3.35 -10.66 18.40
C TYR A 266 -2.93 -11.03 16.97
N ARG A 267 -2.79 -10.04 16.07
CA ARG A 267 -2.36 -10.28 14.69
C ARG A 267 -0.89 -10.62 14.58
N LYS A 268 -0.04 -10.17 15.51
CA LYS A 268 1.40 -10.49 15.49
C LYS A 268 1.65 -11.99 15.45
N GLU A 269 0.94 -12.74 16.29
CA GLU A 269 1.08 -14.20 16.34
C GLU A 269 0.55 -14.83 15.06
N MET A 270 -0.63 -14.41 14.59
CA MET A 270 -1.20 -14.89 13.33
C MET A 270 -0.26 -14.64 12.14
N LEU A 271 0.32 -13.44 12.04
CA LEU A 271 1.24 -13.06 10.97
C LEU A 271 2.49 -13.94 10.96
N LYS A 272 3.03 -14.21 12.15
CA LYS A 272 4.20 -15.05 12.32
C LYS A 272 3.90 -16.53 12.03
N GLU A 273 2.82 -17.07 12.60
CA GLU A 273 2.47 -18.50 12.48
C GLU A 273 2.02 -18.90 11.08
N TRP A 274 1.24 -18.03 10.40
CA TRP A 274 0.61 -18.39 9.13
C TRP A 274 1.35 -17.86 7.91
N TYR A 275 2.06 -16.75 8.04
CA TYR A 275 2.70 -16.08 6.91
C TYR A 275 4.22 -15.88 7.09
N GLY A 276 4.81 -16.32 8.21
CA GLY A 276 6.24 -16.12 8.47
C GLY A 276 6.63 -14.64 8.63
N VAL A 277 5.65 -13.74 8.85
CA VAL A 277 5.87 -12.29 8.95
C VAL A 277 6.03 -11.88 10.40
N GLN A 278 7.23 -11.44 10.76
CA GLN A 278 7.56 -10.93 12.10
C GLN A 278 7.22 -9.44 12.21
N SER A 279 6.63 -9.03 13.33
CA SER A 279 6.35 -7.63 13.56
C SER A 279 7.55 -6.87 14.12
N LEU A 280 7.86 -5.74 13.51
CA LEU A 280 8.74 -4.69 14.03
C LEU A 280 7.84 -3.58 14.58
N SER A 281 7.64 -3.58 15.88
CA SER A 281 6.69 -2.67 16.52
C SER A 281 7.34 -1.43 17.12
N TYR A 282 6.65 -0.30 16.98
CA TYR A 282 7.03 1.00 17.55
C TYR A 282 5.85 1.62 18.31
N GLU A 283 6.16 2.50 19.26
CA GLU A 283 5.12 3.19 20.04
C GLU A 283 4.68 4.48 19.35
N VAL A 284 3.39 4.79 19.48
CA VAL A 284 2.79 6.02 18.96
C VAL A 284 2.33 6.87 20.15
N THR A 285 3.05 7.97 20.41
CA THR A 285 2.85 8.80 21.61
C THR A 285 1.71 9.81 21.45
N LYS A 286 1.42 10.20 20.21
CA LYS A 286 0.30 11.08 19.81
C LYS A 286 -0.38 10.46 18.61
N LYS A 287 -1.69 10.64 18.48
CA LYS A 287 -2.45 10.15 17.32
C LYS A 287 -1.78 10.62 16.03
N SER A 288 -1.52 9.69 15.13
CA SER A 288 -0.86 9.92 13.83
C SER A 288 0.62 10.32 13.89
N ASP A 289 1.27 10.26 15.05
CA ASP A 289 2.72 10.47 15.18
C ASP A 289 3.48 9.15 15.05
N HIS A 290 3.90 8.85 13.82
CA HIS A 290 4.66 7.64 13.48
C HIS A 290 6.18 7.89 13.42
N SER A 291 6.68 8.96 14.05
CA SER A 291 8.11 9.33 14.01
C SER A 291 9.05 8.20 14.46
N GLN A 292 8.69 7.44 15.50
CA GLN A 292 9.46 6.28 15.94
C GLN A 292 9.55 5.19 14.86
N GLY A 293 8.47 4.97 14.10
CA GLY A 293 8.47 4.04 12.98
C GLY A 293 9.41 4.51 11.87
N LEU A 294 9.43 5.81 11.56
CA LEU A 294 10.34 6.40 10.59
C LEU A 294 11.80 6.25 11.03
N GLU A 295 12.10 6.49 12.31
CA GLU A 295 13.44 6.27 12.88
C GLU A 295 13.87 4.79 12.78
N MET A 296 12.96 3.85 13.05
CA MET A 296 13.23 2.43 12.88
C MET A 296 13.51 2.08 11.41
N LEU A 297 12.76 2.65 10.46
CA LEU A 297 12.98 2.44 9.03
C LEU A 297 14.35 2.98 8.59
N ARG A 298 14.73 4.18 9.03
CA ARG A 298 16.06 4.77 8.82
C ARG A 298 17.16 3.87 9.38
N ALA A 299 16.98 3.36 10.59
CA ALA A 299 17.93 2.46 11.23
C ALA A 299 18.05 1.09 10.54
N ILE A 300 17.02 0.61 9.82
CA ILE A 300 17.12 -0.57 8.94
C ILE A 300 18.04 -0.27 7.76
N GLY A 301 17.91 0.92 7.14
CA GLY A 301 18.74 1.38 6.03
C GLY A 301 20.18 1.79 6.43
N GLY A 302 20.48 1.86 7.73
CA GLY A 302 21.79 2.29 8.23
C GLY A 302 22.00 3.80 8.28
N GLN A 303 20.91 4.57 8.32
CA GLN A 303 20.89 6.04 8.42
C GLN A 303 20.91 6.51 9.87
#